data_AF-A0A9D5VN07-F1
#
_entry.id   AF-A0A9D5VN07-F1
#
_cell.length_a   1.000
_cell.length_b   1.000
_cell.length_c   1.000
_cell.angle_alpha   90.00
_cell.angle_beta   90.00
_cell.angle_gamma   90.00
#
_symmetry.space_group_name_H-M   'P 1'
#
loop_
_entity.id
_entity.type
_entity.pdbx_description
1 polymer ?
#
loop_
_entity_poly.entity_id
_entity_poly.type
_entity_poly.pdbx_seq_one_letter_code
_entity_poly.pdbx_strand_id
1 'polypeptide(L)'
;MRTSTLTLLLTFSWFFLNNNSALGEDALKQLKQYQKQEIEAEKSLGKVDLAELLRQSREVAKQLQRQILCAGKLGILKKREYKVKTLSFKPGAECAHFTINYAWFKKLAEREGDGEQKEFILLYIQTFPESERYAFETSREIVNCVQYGNGKLTETYLNWREYQKKFPSKHKQMVDKILEEITQNLLTQQQVVDNLCGSWGKKEYRQELKHFIQKVPADDPIYSQVKKAEESV
;
A
#
# COMPACT_ATOMS: atom_id res chain seq x y z
N MET A 1 -58.12 -9.96 3.29
CA MET A 1 -56.79 -10.10 2.67
C MET A 1 -55.90 -8.91 3.02
N ARG A 2 -55.20 -8.89 4.16
CA ARG A 2 -54.10 -7.95 4.46
C ARG A 2 -53.22 -8.51 5.60
N THR A 3 -52.50 -9.60 5.35
CA THR A 3 -51.57 -10.21 6.31
C THR A 3 -50.22 -10.61 5.69
N SER A 4 -49.84 -10.05 4.53
CA SER A 4 -48.65 -10.51 3.79
C SER A 4 -47.47 -9.52 3.72
N THR A 5 -47.57 -8.32 4.31
CA THR A 5 -46.49 -7.31 4.23
C THR A 5 -45.60 -7.23 5.47
N LEU A 6 -46.09 -7.59 6.67
CA LEU A 6 -45.27 -7.51 7.90
C LEU A 6 -44.25 -8.65 8.02
N THR A 7 -44.55 -9.83 7.48
CA THR A 7 -43.66 -11.02 7.57
C THR A 7 -42.45 -10.92 6.65
N LEU A 8 -42.55 -10.18 5.54
CA LEU A 8 -41.44 -9.94 4.61
C LEU A 8 -40.40 -8.93 5.14
N LEU A 9 -40.81 -7.95 5.94
CA LEU A 9 -39.91 -6.95 6.53
C LEU A 9 -39.07 -7.50 7.70
N LEU A 10 -39.62 -8.43 8.47
CA LEU A 10 -38.92 -9.09 9.57
C LEU A 10 -37.91 -10.13 9.09
N THR A 11 -38.19 -10.85 8.00
CA THR A 11 -37.25 -11.82 7.40
C THR A 11 -36.09 -11.11 6.69
N PHE A 12 -36.33 -9.99 6.00
CA PHE A 12 -35.25 -9.17 5.44
C PHE A 12 -34.33 -8.62 6.53
N SER A 13 -34.88 -8.12 7.64
CA SER A 13 -34.07 -7.59 8.75
C SER A 13 -33.24 -8.68 9.44
N TRP A 14 -33.77 -9.90 9.55
CA TRP A 14 -33.05 -11.03 10.13
C TRP A 14 -31.98 -11.60 9.20
N PHE A 15 -32.22 -11.63 7.88
CA PHE A 15 -31.21 -12.06 6.89
C PHE A 15 -30.04 -11.08 6.81
N PHE A 16 -30.31 -9.77 6.92
CA PHE A 16 -29.26 -8.76 7.04
C PHE A 16 -28.52 -8.85 8.38
N LEU A 17 -29.20 -9.09 9.51
CA LEU A 17 -28.54 -9.24 10.81
C LEU A 17 -27.68 -10.52 10.94
N ASN A 18 -28.12 -11.66 10.39
CA ASN A 18 -27.38 -12.93 10.48
C ASN A 18 -26.23 -13.06 9.46
N ASN A 19 -26.31 -12.46 8.28
CA ASN A 19 -25.15 -12.41 7.37
C ASN A 19 -24.09 -11.36 7.80
N ASN A 20 -24.47 -10.43 8.69
CA ASN A 20 -23.58 -9.37 9.17
C ASN A 20 -22.64 -9.80 10.30
N SER A 21 -22.97 -10.84 11.08
CA SER A 21 -22.08 -11.38 12.13
C SER A 21 -20.93 -12.21 11.55
N ALA A 22 -21.23 -13.07 10.57
CA ALA A 22 -20.26 -13.98 9.95
C ALA A 22 -19.06 -13.24 9.30
N LEU A 23 -19.32 -12.16 8.57
CA LEU A 23 -18.26 -11.36 7.92
C LEU A 23 -17.31 -10.67 8.94
N GLY A 24 -17.84 -10.27 10.10
CA GLY A 24 -17.02 -9.69 11.17
C GLY A 24 -16.20 -10.75 11.91
N GLU A 25 -16.72 -11.97 12.06
CA GLU A 25 -16.03 -13.10 12.67
C GLU A 25 -14.91 -13.65 11.80
N ASP A 26 -15.09 -13.70 10.47
CA ASP A 26 -14.07 -14.13 9.52
C ASP A 26 -12.86 -13.18 9.51
N ALA A 27 -13.11 -11.86 9.44
CA ALA A 27 -12.06 -10.85 9.55
C ALA A 27 -11.31 -10.97 10.89
N LEU A 28 -12.03 -11.29 11.96
CA LEU A 28 -11.45 -11.53 13.29
C LEU A 28 -10.52 -12.74 13.31
N LYS A 29 -10.97 -13.84 12.70
CA LYS A 29 -10.24 -15.10 12.64
C LYS A 29 -8.95 -14.90 11.85
N GLN A 30 -9.03 -14.18 10.74
CA GLN A 30 -7.87 -13.79 9.93
C GLN A 30 -6.90 -12.91 10.73
N LEU A 31 -7.38 -11.88 11.43
CA LEU A 31 -6.54 -11.04 12.29
C LEU A 31 -5.82 -11.84 13.38
N LYS A 32 -6.52 -12.78 14.04
CA LYS A 32 -5.91 -13.65 15.06
C LYS A 32 -4.86 -14.61 14.47
N GLN A 33 -5.16 -15.20 13.32
CA GLN A 33 -4.22 -16.08 12.62
C GLN A 33 -2.97 -15.30 12.20
N TYR A 34 -3.16 -14.10 11.67
CA TYR A 34 -2.07 -13.23 11.27
C TYR A 34 -1.24 -12.74 12.46
N GLN A 35 -1.88 -12.36 13.58
CA GLN A 35 -1.18 -12.02 14.82
C GLN A 35 -0.31 -13.17 15.33
N LYS A 36 -0.77 -14.42 15.18
CA LYS A 36 0.03 -15.59 15.54
C LYS A 36 1.28 -15.71 14.65
N GLN A 37 1.13 -15.52 13.34
CA GLN A 37 2.25 -15.51 12.38
C GLN A 37 3.24 -14.39 12.68
N GLU A 38 2.75 -13.20 13.01
CA GLU A 38 3.58 -12.06 13.42
C GLU A 38 4.37 -12.36 14.70
N ILE A 39 3.73 -12.93 15.73
CA ILE A 39 4.42 -13.31 16.98
C ILE A 39 5.47 -14.39 16.71
N GLU A 40 5.19 -15.34 15.83
CA GLU A 40 6.13 -16.38 15.43
C GLU A 40 7.31 -15.81 14.64
N ALA A 41 7.04 -14.85 13.76
CA ALA A 41 8.05 -14.08 13.06
C ALA A 41 8.93 -13.27 14.04
N GLU A 42 8.31 -12.59 15.01
CA GLU A 42 9.03 -11.88 16.06
C GLU A 42 9.83 -12.80 16.98
N LYS A 43 9.45 -14.08 17.16
CA LYS A 43 10.18 -15.04 18.00
C LYS A 43 11.33 -15.72 17.27
N SER A 44 11.29 -15.77 15.95
CA SER A 44 12.32 -16.38 15.10
C SER A 44 13.40 -15.38 14.66
N LEU A 45 13.71 -14.41 15.54
CA LEU A 45 14.62 -13.27 15.35
C LEU A 45 15.88 -13.65 14.55
N GLY A 46 16.14 -12.90 13.46
CA GLY A 46 17.27 -13.10 12.55
C GLY A 46 17.04 -14.09 11.40
N LYS A 47 15.92 -14.83 11.37
CA LYS A 47 15.56 -15.74 10.25
C LYS A 47 14.41 -15.24 9.38
N VAL A 48 13.75 -14.17 9.78
CA VAL A 48 12.59 -13.63 9.07
C VAL A 48 13.03 -12.57 8.08
N ASP A 49 12.67 -12.79 6.83
CA ASP A 49 12.78 -11.79 5.76
C ASP A 49 11.77 -10.65 6.04
N LEU A 50 12.30 -9.47 6.41
CA LEU A 50 11.46 -8.30 6.71
C LEU A 50 10.66 -7.81 5.51
N ALA A 51 11.17 -7.96 4.28
CA ALA A 51 10.44 -7.59 3.07
C ALA A 51 9.23 -8.51 2.86
N GLU A 52 9.38 -9.81 3.13
CA GLU A 52 8.28 -10.77 3.07
C GLU A 52 7.23 -10.50 4.15
N LEU A 53 7.63 -10.21 5.39
CA LEU A 53 6.70 -9.82 6.45
C LEU A 53 5.92 -8.55 6.08
N LEU A 54 6.60 -7.57 5.49
CA LEU A 54 5.98 -6.35 4.97
C LEU A 54 4.98 -6.64 3.85
N ARG A 55 5.31 -7.53 2.91
CA ARG A 55 4.42 -7.98 1.84
C ARG A 55 3.15 -8.62 2.39
N GLN A 56 3.31 -9.56 3.32
CA GLN A 56 2.20 -10.26 3.96
C GLN A 56 1.31 -9.28 4.73
N SER A 57 1.91 -8.33 5.45
CA SER A 57 1.17 -7.25 6.12
C SER A 57 0.29 -6.47 5.15
N ARG A 58 0.80 -6.15 3.95
CA ARG A 58 0.04 -5.42 2.92
C ARG A 58 -1.14 -6.23 2.43
N GLU A 59 -0.93 -7.49 2.11
CA GLU A 59 -2.00 -8.35 1.61
C GLU A 59 -3.10 -8.55 2.65
N VAL A 60 -2.75 -8.73 3.92
CA VAL A 60 -3.72 -8.80 5.01
C VAL A 60 -4.46 -7.47 5.18
N ALA A 61 -3.76 -6.33 5.14
CA ALA A 61 -4.41 -5.03 5.20
C ALA A 61 -5.45 -4.85 4.08
N LYS A 62 -5.11 -5.23 2.83
CA LYS A 62 -6.04 -5.20 1.69
C LYS A 62 -7.25 -6.11 1.89
N GLN A 63 -7.03 -7.35 2.34
CA GLN A 63 -8.11 -8.31 2.58
C GLN A 63 -9.05 -7.82 3.67
N LEU A 64 -8.51 -7.31 4.78
CA LEU A 64 -9.29 -6.72 5.87
C LEU A 64 -10.06 -5.49 5.40
N GLN A 65 -9.46 -4.64 4.57
CA GLN A 65 -10.14 -3.48 3.98
C GLN A 65 -11.35 -3.91 3.14
N ARG A 66 -11.21 -4.96 2.32
CA ARG A 66 -12.32 -5.51 1.49
C ARG A 66 -13.45 -6.09 2.33
N GLN A 67 -13.12 -6.70 3.47
CA GLN A 67 -14.11 -7.34 4.35
C GLN A 67 -14.81 -6.33 5.26
N ILE A 68 -14.11 -5.27 5.66
CA ILE A 68 -14.59 -4.21 6.56
C ILE A 68 -15.10 -3.05 5.70
N LEU A 69 -16.11 -3.35 4.87
CA LEU A 69 -16.88 -2.33 4.16
C LEU A 69 -17.76 -1.57 5.18
N CYS A 70 -17.30 -0.37 5.50
CA CYS A 70 -17.98 0.86 5.92
C CYS A 70 -19.35 0.80 6.65
N ALA A 71 -19.46 1.62 7.70
CA ALA A 71 -20.64 1.93 8.53
C ALA A 71 -21.51 0.74 9.04
N GLY A 72 -21.16 0.27 10.24
CA GLY A 72 -21.97 -0.68 11.05
C GLY A 72 -21.14 -1.71 11.83
N LYS A 73 -19.94 -2.02 11.33
CA LYS A 73 -19.10 -3.14 11.82
C LYS A 73 -17.94 -2.73 12.73
N LEU A 74 -17.72 -1.41 12.90
CA LEU A 74 -16.64 -0.82 13.71
C LEU A 74 -16.72 -1.12 15.21
N GLY A 75 -17.93 -1.33 15.75
CA GLY A 75 -18.13 -1.58 17.18
C GLY A 75 -17.48 -2.87 17.69
N ILE A 76 -17.32 -3.87 16.80
CA ILE A 76 -16.69 -5.17 17.12
C ILE A 76 -15.17 -5.05 17.19
N LEU A 77 -14.57 -4.18 16.35
CA LEU A 77 -13.13 -3.93 16.33
C LEU A 77 -12.70 -2.94 17.43
N LYS A 78 -13.48 -1.88 17.67
CA LYS A 78 -13.19 -0.90 18.75
C LYS A 78 -13.18 -1.52 20.15
N LYS A 79 -13.94 -2.59 20.39
CA LYS A 79 -14.05 -3.25 21.71
C LYS A 79 -12.99 -4.31 21.99
N ARG A 80 -12.15 -4.68 21.03
CA ARG A 80 -11.17 -5.76 21.19
C ARG A 80 -9.79 -5.25 20.80
N GLU A 81 -8.87 -5.23 21.76
CA GLU A 81 -7.46 -4.87 21.55
C GLU A 81 -6.77 -5.88 20.62
N TYR A 82 -6.87 -5.69 19.30
CA TYR A 82 -6.01 -6.41 18.37
C TYR A 82 -4.63 -5.75 18.37
N LYS A 83 -3.64 -6.45 18.94
CA LYS A 83 -2.23 -6.01 18.99
C LYS A 83 -1.47 -6.62 17.82
N VAL A 84 -1.92 -6.35 16.60
CA VAL A 84 -1.12 -6.61 15.39
C VAL A 84 -0.19 -5.42 15.23
N LYS A 85 1.12 -5.59 15.44
CA LYS A 85 2.06 -4.47 15.48
C LYS A 85 2.46 -4.02 14.07
N THR A 86 2.45 -4.92 13.09
CA THR A 86 2.74 -4.60 11.68
C THR A 86 1.65 -3.74 11.02
N LEU A 87 0.47 -3.61 11.64
CA LEU A 87 -0.68 -2.87 11.11
C LEU A 87 -1.06 -1.71 12.02
N SER A 88 -1.43 -0.59 11.41
CA SER A 88 -1.98 0.60 12.06
C SER A 88 -3.44 0.75 11.68
N PHE A 89 -4.30 0.90 12.69
CA PHE A 89 -5.73 1.15 12.50
C PHE A 89 -6.01 2.66 12.51
N LYS A 90 -6.57 3.17 11.42
CA LYS A 90 -7.03 4.56 11.32
C LYS A 90 -8.55 4.57 11.17
N PRO A 91 -9.32 5.14 12.13
CA PRO A 91 -10.75 5.31 11.95
C PRO A 91 -10.99 6.41 10.91
N GLY A 92 -11.70 6.09 9.83
CA GLY A 92 -12.24 7.06 8.88
C GLY A 92 -13.68 7.43 9.20
N ALA A 93 -14.17 8.50 8.56
CA ALA A 93 -15.53 9.00 8.73
C ALA A 93 -16.60 7.97 8.31
N GLU A 94 -16.32 7.19 7.26
CA GLU A 94 -17.24 6.20 6.70
C GLU A 94 -16.74 4.75 6.92
N CYS A 95 -15.42 4.55 6.95
CA CYS A 95 -14.79 3.23 6.95
C CYS A 95 -13.59 3.20 7.91
N ALA A 96 -13.31 2.04 8.48
CA ALA A 96 -12.01 1.80 9.10
C ALA A 96 -10.96 1.55 8.02
N HIS A 97 -9.72 2.00 8.26
CA HIS A 97 -8.59 1.74 7.38
C HIS A 97 -7.51 0.98 8.14
N PHE A 98 -7.07 -0.14 7.56
CA PHE A 98 -5.84 -0.80 7.97
C PHE A 98 -4.71 -0.31 7.09
N THR A 99 -3.68 0.22 7.74
CA THR A 99 -2.45 0.70 7.10
C THR A 99 -1.29 -0.11 7.63
N ILE A 100 -0.15 -0.07 6.93
CA ILE A 100 1.08 -0.65 7.44
C ILE A 100 1.62 0.26 8.55
N ASN A 101 2.09 -0.33 9.65
CA ASN A 101 2.79 0.38 10.71
C ASN A 101 4.27 0.52 10.36
N TYR A 102 4.61 1.51 9.54
CA TYR A 102 5.98 1.67 9.07
C TYR A 102 6.94 2.08 10.18
N ALA A 103 6.46 2.81 11.19
CA ALA A 103 7.25 3.13 12.38
C ALA A 103 7.70 1.86 13.13
N TRP A 104 6.84 0.84 13.21
CA TRP A 104 7.20 -0.44 13.79
C TRP A 104 8.22 -1.19 12.92
N PHE A 105 7.99 -1.27 11.60
CA PHE A 105 8.94 -1.91 10.68
C PHE A 105 10.32 -1.25 10.71
N LYS A 106 10.37 0.09 10.76
CA LYS A 106 11.63 0.84 10.91
C LYS A 106 12.36 0.44 12.19
N LYS A 107 11.68 0.44 13.35
CA LYS A 107 12.27 0.04 14.62
C LYS A 107 12.73 -1.41 14.62
N LEU A 108 11.98 -2.31 13.98
CA LEU A 108 12.36 -3.71 13.85
C LEU A 108 13.61 -3.86 12.97
N ALA A 109 13.65 -3.20 11.82
CA ALA A 109 14.80 -3.20 10.93
C ALA A 109 16.05 -2.57 11.57
N GLU A 110 15.90 -1.53 12.39
CA GLU A 110 17.00 -0.93 13.15
C GLU A 110 17.57 -1.86 14.22
N ARG A 111 16.71 -2.67 14.86
CA ARG A 111 17.10 -3.55 15.96
C ARG A 111 17.61 -4.92 15.48
N GLU A 112 16.98 -5.48 14.46
CA GLU A 112 17.13 -6.89 14.05
C GLU A 112 17.50 -7.08 12.58
N GLY A 113 17.34 -6.04 11.75
CA GLY A 113 17.64 -6.12 10.33
C GLY A 113 19.14 -6.19 10.08
N ASP A 114 19.56 -7.07 9.18
CA ASP A 114 20.90 -6.97 8.61
C ASP A 114 21.01 -5.70 7.74
N GLY A 115 22.23 -5.39 7.28
CA GLY A 115 22.47 -4.16 6.52
C GLY A 115 21.61 -4.03 5.27
N GLU A 116 21.26 -5.14 4.62
CA GLU A 116 20.45 -5.17 3.41
C GLU A 116 18.97 -4.95 3.73
N GLN A 117 18.42 -5.74 4.67
CA GLN A 117 17.02 -5.62 5.09
C GLN A 117 16.72 -4.25 5.68
N LYS A 118 17.67 -3.68 6.41
CA LYS A 118 17.56 -2.31 6.92
C LYS A 118 17.46 -1.29 5.80
N GLU A 119 18.32 -1.40 4.79
CA GLU A 119 18.32 -0.51 3.63
C GLU A 119 17.03 -0.67 2.82
N PHE A 120 16.58 -1.91 2.61
CA PHE A 120 15.32 -2.22 1.94
C PHE A 120 14.13 -1.54 2.64
N ILE A 121 13.98 -1.76 3.96
CA ILE A 121 12.84 -1.22 4.72
C ILE A 121 12.86 0.31 4.74
N LEU A 122 14.03 0.92 4.95
CA LEU A 122 14.16 2.38 4.94
C LEU A 122 13.80 2.96 3.57
N LEU A 123 14.31 2.38 2.48
CA LEU A 123 14.02 2.81 1.13
C LEU A 123 12.54 2.61 0.77
N TYR A 124 11.96 1.50 1.19
CA TYR A 124 10.53 1.23 1.02
C TYR A 124 9.66 2.27 1.73
N ILE A 125 9.95 2.60 2.99
CA ILE A 125 9.19 3.59 3.76
C ILE A 125 9.30 4.97 3.11
N GLN A 126 10.47 5.32 2.59
CA GLN A 126 10.71 6.59 1.90
C GLN A 126 9.95 6.68 0.57
N THR A 127 9.87 5.57 -0.15
CA THR A 127 9.09 5.44 -1.40
C THR A 127 7.59 5.58 -1.14
N PHE A 128 7.12 5.15 0.03
CA PHE A 128 5.70 5.00 0.33
C PHE A 128 5.31 5.53 1.72
N PRO A 129 5.33 6.86 1.94
CA PRO A 129 5.06 7.45 3.24
C PRO A 129 3.59 7.27 3.70
N GLU A 130 3.39 7.18 5.02
CA GLU A 130 2.08 6.95 5.67
C GLU A 130 1.00 7.99 5.35
N SER A 131 1.40 9.21 5.00
CA SER A 131 0.51 10.33 4.68
C SER A 131 -0.05 10.29 3.27
N GLU A 132 0.57 9.53 2.36
CA GLU A 132 0.21 9.49 0.93
C GLU A 132 -0.56 8.19 0.57
N ARG A 133 -0.72 7.28 1.53
CA ARG A 133 -1.41 5.99 1.36
C ARG A 133 -2.57 5.85 2.34
N TYR A 134 -3.72 6.36 1.94
CA TYR A 134 -4.91 5.59 2.30
C TYR A 134 -4.78 4.25 1.56
N ALA A 135 -4.77 3.15 2.29
CA ALA A 135 -4.65 1.81 1.74
C ALA A 135 -5.86 1.50 0.83
N PHE A 136 -5.75 1.81 -0.47
CA PHE A 136 -6.79 1.57 -1.46
C PHE A 136 -6.21 0.88 -2.69
N GLU A 137 -6.10 -0.44 -2.60
CA GLU A 137 -6.18 -1.34 -3.76
C GLU A 137 -7.57 -2.01 -3.79
N THR A 138 -8.60 -1.22 -3.52
CA THR A 138 -9.99 -1.64 -3.58
C THR A 138 -10.79 -0.64 -4.40
N SER A 139 -11.05 -1.05 -5.64
CA SER A 139 -12.19 -0.71 -6.48
C SER A 139 -12.53 0.78 -6.69
N ARG A 140 -12.39 1.20 -7.96
CA ARG A 140 -12.86 2.44 -8.61
C ARG A 140 -12.03 3.69 -8.30
N GLU A 141 -11.18 4.04 -9.27
CA GLU A 141 -10.87 5.42 -9.65
C GLU A 141 -10.35 6.37 -8.57
N ILE A 142 -9.57 5.89 -7.59
CA ILE A 142 -8.70 6.79 -6.83
C ILE A 142 -7.29 6.59 -7.34
N VAL A 143 -6.92 7.47 -8.26
CA VAL A 143 -5.60 7.64 -8.85
C VAL A 143 -4.56 7.62 -7.73
N ASN A 144 -3.53 6.77 -7.84
CA ASN A 144 -2.36 6.87 -6.98
C ASN A 144 -1.86 8.31 -7.06
N CYS A 145 -1.98 9.07 -5.98
CA CYS A 145 -1.56 10.47 -5.95
C CYS A 145 -0.04 10.54 -5.95
N VAL A 146 0.55 10.40 -7.13
CA VAL A 146 1.98 10.55 -7.33
C VAL A 146 2.27 12.05 -7.36
N GLN A 147 3.11 12.51 -6.44
CA GLN A 147 3.61 13.88 -6.49
C GLN A 147 4.65 13.96 -7.61
N TYR A 148 4.32 14.71 -8.66
CA TYR A 148 5.22 15.02 -9.77
C TYR A 148 5.92 16.37 -9.52
N GLY A 149 7.17 16.49 -9.95
CA GLY A 149 7.96 17.71 -9.85
C GLY A 149 9.04 17.64 -8.75
N ASN A 150 10.09 18.44 -8.94
CA ASN A 150 11.31 18.48 -8.12
C ASN A 150 12.24 17.24 -8.19
N GLY A 151 11.97 16.26 -9.06
CA GLY A 151 12.87 15.11 -9.24
C GLY A 151 12.59 13.95 -8.29
N LYS A 152 11.51 14.00 -7.49
CA LYS A 152 11.22 13.00 -6.45
C LYS A 152 11.07 11.58 -7.00
N LEU A 153 10.39 11.41 -8.15
CA LEU A 153 10.24 10.09 -8.78
C LEU A 153 11.57 9.61 -9.36
N THR A 154 12.32 10.52 -9.97
CA THR A 154 13.65 10.24 -10.51
C THR A 154 14.61 9.79 -9.41
N GLU A 155 14.66 10.50 -8.29
CA GLU A 155 15.47 10.14 -7.12
C GLU A 155 15.04 8.80 -6.55
N THR A 156 13.73 8.57 -6.42
CA THR A 156 13.19 7.29 -5.97
C THR A 156 13.61 6.15 -6.89
N TYR A 157 13.52 6.35 -8.21
CA TYR A 157 13.97 5.39 -9.21
C TYR A 157 15.46 5.07 -9.05
N LEU A 158 16.31 6.11 -8.97
CA LEU A 158 17.75 5.97 -8.83
C LEU A 158 18.13 5.21 -7.55
N ASN A 159 17.52 5.55 -6.42
CA ASN A 159 17.77 4.86 -5.15
C ASN A 159 17.44 3.36 -5.23
N TRP A 160 16.32 2.98 -5.87
CA TRP A 160 16.00 1.56 -6.10
C TRP A 160 16.93 0.87 -7.08
N ARG A 161 17.42 1.58 -8.10
CA ARG A 161 18.43 1.04 -9.03
C ARG A 161 19.77 0.84 -8.34
N GLU A 162 20.17 1.74 -7.46
CA GLU A 162 21.38 1.61 -6.64
C GLU A 162 21.25 0.43 -5.67
N TYR A 163 20.13 0.30 -4.98
CA TYR A 163 19.83 -0.85 -4.13
C TYR A 163 19.88 -2.16 -4.94
N GLN A 164 19.26 -2.21 -6.13
CA GLN A 164 19.28 -3.39 -7.01
C GLN A 164 20.70 -3.75 -7.47
N LYS A 165 21.55 -2.76 -7.76
CA LYS A 165 22.97 -2.98 -8.11
C LYS A 165 23.75 -3.54 -6.92
N LYS A 166 23.49 -3.01 -5.73
CA LYS A 166 24.16 -3.42 -4.49
C LYS A 166 23.74 -4.82 -4.03
N PHE A 167 22.47 -5.18 -4.22
CA PHE A 167 21.88 -6.45 -3.77
C PHE A 167 21.08 -7.16 -4.90
N PRO A 168 21.75 -7.65 -5.97
CA PRO A 168 21.08 -8.05 -7.22
C PRO A 168 20.12 -9.24 -7.11
N SER A 169 20.31 -10.12 -6.12
CA SER A 169 19.45 -11.30 -5.91
C SER A 169 18.46 -11.14 -4.77
N LYS A 170 18.58 -10.09 -3.94
CA LYS A 170 17.76 -9.92 -2.73
C LYS A 170 16.49 -9.15 -3.06
N HIS A 171 15.36 -9.69 -2.58
CA HIS A 171 14.02 -9.16 -2.81
C HIS A 171 13.73 -8.82 -4.28
N LYS A 172 14.39 -9.49 -5.23
CA LYS A 172 14.40 -9.12 -6.66
C LYS A 172 13.00 -8.90 -7.21
N GLN A 173 12.07 -9.82 -6.93
CA GLN A 173 10.69 -9.72 -7.40
C GLN A 173 9.96 -8.47 -6.87
N MET A 174 10.25 -8.05 -5.64
CA MET A 174 9.65 -6.86 -5.05
C MET A 174 10.28 -5.59 -5.59
N VAL A 175 11.61 -5.56 -5.71
CA VAL A 175 12.36 -4.44 -6.31
C VAL A 175 11.94 -4.23 -7.76
N ASP A 176 11.84 -5.30 -8.55
CA ASP A 176 11.41 -5.25 -9.94
C ASP A 176 9.99 -4.65 -10.05
N LYS A 177 9.05 -5.08 -9.18
CA LYS A 177 7.70 -4.51 -9.12
C LYS A 177 7.69 -3.03 -8.74
N ILE A 178 8.51 -2.62 -7.77
CA ILE A 178 8.58 -1.21 -7.36
C ILE A 178 9.15 -0.35 -8.50
N LEU A 179 10.20 -0.82 -9.17
CA LEU A 179 10.76 -0.14 -10.34
C LEU A 179 9.76 -0.09 -11.50
N GLU A 180 8.97 -1.15 -11.72
CA GLU A 180 7.88 -1.16 -12.68
C GLU A 180 6.80 -0.13 -12.32
N GLU A 181 6.33 -0.09 -11.07
CA GLU A 181 5.35 0.90 -10.59
C GLU A 181 5.85 2.33 -10.79
N ILE A 182 7.11 2.63 -10.42
CA ILE A 182 7.72 3.96 -10.63
C ILE A 182 7.81 4.29 -12.12
N THR A 183 8.20 3.32 -12.95
CA THR A 183 8.29 3.48 -14.41
C THR A 183 6.92 3.78 -15.00
N GLN A 184 5.88 3.04 -14.61
CA GLN A 184 4.52 3.27 -15.08
C GLN A 184 4.01 4.67 -14.70
N ASN A 185 4.30 5.13 -13.47
CA ASN A 185 3.98 6.50 -13.07
C ASN A 185 4.76 7.54 -13.90
N LEU A 186 6.04 7.29 -14.22
CA LEU A 186 6.79 8.17 -15.13
C LEU A 186 6.23 8.19 -16.55
N LEU A 187 5.68 7.09 -17.06
CA LEU A 187 5.24 6.98 -18.46
C LEU A 187 3.75 7.31 -18.68
N THR A 188 2.93 7.30 -17.63
CA THR A 188 1.48 7.46 -17.77
C THR A 188 1.07 8.93 -17.69
N GLN A 189 0.96 9.58 -18.85
CA GLN A 189 0.44 10.95 -19.00
C GLN A 189 -1.00 11.12 -18.46
N GLN A 190 -1.79 10.05 -18.45
CA GLN A 190 -3.23 10.09 -18.16
C GLN A 190 -3.55 10.47 -16.70
N GLN A 191 -2.59 10.26 -15.78
CA GLN A 191 -2.72 10.69 -14.37
C GLN A 191 -2.58 12.23 -14.20
N VAL A 192 -2.10 12.94 -15.23
CA VAL A 192 -1.82 14.38 -15.19
C VAL A 192 -3.01 15.22 -15.68
N VAL A 193 -4.00 14.59 -16.34
CA VAL A 193 -5.14 15.27 -16.95
C VAL A 193 -6.39 15.22 -16.05
N ASP A 194 -6.56 14.15 -15.28
CA ASP A 194 -7.70 13.98 -14.36
C ASP A 194 -7.26 14.25 -12.91
N ASN A 195 -7.24 15.55 -12.56
CA ASN A 195 -6.97 16.08 -11.22
C ASN A 195 -7.86 15.42 -10.15
N LEU A 196 -7.37 14.37 -9.50
CA LEU A 196 -7.97 13.81 -8.28
C LEU A 196 -7.13 14.05 -7.01
N CYS A 197 -5.91 14.59 -7.16
CA CYS A 197 -4.88 14.54 -6.10
C CYS A 197 -4.17 15.87 -5.76
N GLY A 198 -4.53 16.98 -6.41
CA GLY A 198 -3.90 18.30 -6.19
C GLY A 198 -3.37 18.94 -7.47
N SER A 199 -2.84 20.17 -7.35
CA SER A 199 -2.53 21.12 -8.44
C SER A 199 -1.36 20.76 -9.37
N TRP A 200 -0.94 19.50 -9.44
CA TRP A 200 0.23 19.06 -10.21
C TRP A 200 -0.18 18.81 -11.66
N GLY A 201 0.26 19.67 -12.58
CA GLY A 201 -0.17 19.65 -13.97
C GLY A 201 0.91 19.16 -14.94
N LYS A 202 0.64 19.34 -16.23
CA LYS A 202 1.56 18.99 -17.33
C LYS A 202 2.95 19.60 -17.17
N LYS A 203 3.06 20.78 -16.53
CA LYS A 203 4.33 21.48 -16.31
C LYS A 203 5.23 20.71 -15.35
N GLU A 204 4.70 20.30 -14.20
CA GLU A 204 5.45 19.59 -13.16
C GLU A 204 5.81 18.18 -13.63
N TYR A 205 4.91 17.53 -14.39
CA TYR A 205 5.22 16.28 -15.09
C TYR A 205 6.37 16.44 -16.08
N ARG A 206 6.32 17.43 -16.99
CA ARG A 206 7.43 17.69 -17.94
C ARG A 206 8.73 18.00 -17.22
N GLN A 207 8.69 18.73 -16.09
CA GLN A 207 9.87 18.99 -15.27
C GLN A 207 10.47 17.70 -14.69
N GLU A 208 9.64 16.78 -14.20
CA GLU A 208 10.09 15.47 -13.72
C GLU A 208 10.77 14.66 -14.82
N LEU A 209 10.19 14.59 -16.02
CA LEU A 209 10.79 13.87 -17.16
C LEU A 209 12.12 14.49 -17.59
N LYS A 210 12.21 15.82 -17.64
CA LYS A 210 13.47 16.52 -17.92
C LYS A 210 14.53 16.21 -16.86
N HIS A 211 14.14 16.19 -15.59
CA HIS A 211 15.05 15.84 -14.50
C HIS A 211 15.56 14.40 -14.65
N PHE A 212 14.67 13.46 -15.00
CA PHE A 212 15.04 12.08 -15.30
C PHE A 212 16.09 11.99 -16.41
N ILE A 213 15.84 12.62 -17.56
CA ILE A 213 16.75 12.61 -18.72
C ILE A 213 18.13 13.20 -18.37
N GLN A 214 18.18 14.18 -17.48
CA GLN A 214 19.44 14.80 -17.03
C GLN A 214 20.24 13.94 -16.06
N LYS A 215 19.57 13.14 -15.22
CA LYS A 215 20.20 12.39 -14.13
C LYS A 215 20.46 10.93 -14.44
N VAL A 216 19.62 10.32 -15.27
CA VAL A 216 19.68 8.89 -15.56
C VAL A 216 20.54 8.65 -16.80
N PRO A 217 21.51 7.72 -16.76
CA PRO A 217 22.33 7.36 -17.91
C PRO A 217 21.51 6.92 -19.13
N ALA A 218 22.01 7.23 -20.32
CA ALA A 218 21.32 6.94 -21.58
C ALA A 218 21.19 5.44 -21.91
N ASP A 219 22.04 4.61 -21.30
CA ASP A 219 22.02 3.15 -21.38
C ASP A 219 21.03 2.50 -20.38
N ASP A 220 20.36 3.29 -19.54
CA ASP A 220 19.34 2.76 -18.64
C ASP A 220 18.13 2.21 -19.43
N PRO A 221 17.60 1.01 -19.10
CA PRO A 221 16.51 0.36 -19.83
C PRO A 221 15.26 1.21 -20.11
N ILE A 222 14.94 2.19 -19.26
CA ILE A 222 13.74 3.02 -19.43
C ILE A 222 14.02 4.39 -20.04
N TYR A 223 15.30 4.76 -20.24
CA TYR A 223 15.69 6.10 -20.70
C TYR A 223 15.00 6.49 -22.00
N SER A 224 15.04 5.61 -23.00
CA SER A 224 14.44 5.87 -24.31
C SER A 224 12.92 6.04 -24.25
N GLN A 225 12.25 5.38 -23.31
CA GLN A 225 10.81 5.48 -23.10
C GLN A 225 10.46 6.82 -22.45
N VAL A 226 11.20 7.22 -21.41
CA VAL A 226 11.03 8.51 -20.74
C VAL A 226 11.33 9.68 -21.68
N LYS A 227 12.36 9.57 -22.52
CA LYS A 227 12.67 10.57 -23.53
C LYS A 227 11.53 10.79 -24.52
N LYS A 228 10.96 9.69 -25.06
CA LYS A 228 9.78 9.77 -25.95
C LYS A 228 8.57 10.37 -25.24
N ALA A 229 8.37 10.03 -23.96
CA ALA A 229 7.29 10.61 -23.17
C ALA A 229 7.48 12.13 -23.02
N GLU A 230 8.70 12.62 -22.77
CA GLU A 230 8.99 14.06 -22.64
C GLU A 230 8.72 14.83 -23.93
N GLU A 231 9.09 14.26 -25.08
CA GLU A 231 8.83 14.82 -26.41
C GLU A 231 7.33 14.87 -26.76
N SER A 232 6.50 14.07 -26.07
CA SER A 232 5.05 13.94 -26.29
C SER A 232 4.18 14.72 -25.31
N VAL A 233 4.77 15.35 -24.28
CA VAL A 233 4.11 16.31 -23.36
C VAL A 233 4.29 17.70 -23.91
#